data_AF-A0A7W0Q1T5-F1
#
_entry.id   AF-A0A7W0Q1T5-F1
#
_cell.length_a   1.000
_cell.length_b   1.000
_cell.length_c   1.000
_cell.angle_alpha   90.00
_cell.angle_beta   90.00
_cell.angle_gamma   90.00
#
_symmetry.space_group_name_H-M   'P 1'
#
loop_
_entity.id
_entity.type
_entity.pdbx_description
1 polymer ?
#
loop_
_entity_poly.entity_id
_entity_poly.type
_entity_poly.pdbx_seq_one_letter_code
_entity_poly.pdbx_strand_id
1 'polypeptide(L)'
;MKALIIAVSILGAGAACNKERIKECDALVATAEKLEKCDKLDAASRTQIKSATKTIRDALQALDDVGGASKAEPAQIEGLRTTCQTQNESIIQLYEKVAPECLK
;
A
#
# COMPACT_ATOMS: atom_id res chain seq x y z
N MET A 1 35.82 2.76 -26.57
CA MET A 1 34.37 2.88 -26.35
C MET A 1 34.16 3.48 -24.97
N LYS A 2 33.15 4.35 -24.84
CA LYS A 2 32.86 5.20 -23.68
C LYS A 2 32.76 4.44 -22.37
N ALA A 3 33.24 5.11 -21.32
CA ALA A 3 33.15 4.75 -19.92
C ALA A 3 31.72 4.89 -19.36
N LEU A 4 31.38 4.03 -18.40
CA LEU A 4 30.77 4.36 -17.10
C LEU A 4 30.86 3.07 -16.26
N ILE A 5 31.92 2.85 -15.47
CA ILE A 5 32.08 3.29 -14.07
C ILE A 5 30.87 2.94 -13.18
N ILE A 6 31.00 1.78 -12.52
CA ILE A 6 30.83 1.54 -11.07
C ILE A 6 29.55 2.07 -10.41
N ALA A 7 28.70 1.14 -9.98
CA ALA A 7 28.08 1.21 -8.66
C ALA A 7 28.09 -0.18 -8.03
N VAL A 8 29.19 -0.45 -7.31
CA VAL A 8 29.24 -1.08 -5.99
C VAL A 8 28.21 -2.18 -5.74
N SER A 9 28.67 -3.42 -5.88
CA SER A 9 28.17 -4.50 -5.06
C SER A 9 28.56 -4.24 -3.59
N ILE A 10 27.61 -4.55 -2.69
CA ILE A 10 27.78 -4.82 -1.25
C ILE A 10 27.57 -3.60 -0.33
N LEU A 11 26.81 -3.86 0.74
CA LEU A 11 26.48 -3.04 1.92
C LEU A 11 25.08 -2.41 1.95
N GLY A 12 24.10 -3.31 1.75
CA GLY A 12 22.76 -3.21 2.33
C GLY A 12 22.17 -4.59 2.65
N ALA A 13 23.00 -5.63 2.82
CA ALA A 13 22.61 -6.83 3.56
C ALA A 13 22.62 -6.46 5.04
N GLY A 14 21.61 -5.65 5.36
CA GLY A 14 21.50 -4.80 6.53
C GLY A 14 20.19 -4.04 6.41
N ALA A 15 19.12 -4.77 6.11
CA ALA A 15 17.77 -4.36 6.43
C ALA A 15 17.12 -5.59 7.06
N ALA A 16 16.92 -5.48 8.36
CA ALA A 16 16.11 -6.34 9.21
C ALA A 16 14.96 -6.98 8.45
N CYS A 17 14.63 -8.24 8.73
CA CYS A 17 13.31 -8.86 8.55
C CYS A 17 12.31 -7.99 7.75
N ASN A 18 12.55 -7.75 6.46
CA ASN A 18 11.59 -6.98 5.68
C ASN A 18 10.60 -8.03 5.22
N LYS A 19 9.71 -8.37 6.16
CA LYS A 19 8.52 -9.17 5.96
C LYS A 19 7.99 -8.79 4.58
N GLU A 20 7.97 -9.72 3.62
CA GLU A 20 7.55 -9.39 2.26
C GLU A 20 6.12 -8.86 2.33
N ARG A 21 5.94 -7.55 2.16
CA ARG A 21 4.63 -6.90 2.19
C ARG A 21 3.99 -6.95 0.80
N ILE A 22 2.66 -6.95 0.77
CA ILE A 22 1.87 -7.01 -0.46
C ILE A 22 1.77 -5.60 -1.05
N LYS A 23 2.45 -5.37 -2.17
CA LYS A 23 2.58 -4.05 -2.82
C LYS A 23 1.22 -3.41 -3.13
N GLU A 24 0.23 -4.20 -3.48
CA GLU A 24 -1.12 -3.73 -3.81
C GLU A 24 -1.82 -3.13 -2.57
N CYS A 25 -1.57 -3.69 -1.39
CA CYS A 25 -2.07 -3.14 -0.13
C CYS A 25 -1.29 -1.89 0.30
N ASP A 26 0.01 -1.84 0.03
CA ASP A 26 0.80 -0.62 0.23
C ASP A 26 0.31 0.53 -0.66
N ALA A 27 0.00 0.23 -1.93
CA ALA A 27 -0.59 1.20 -2.85
C ALA A 27 -1.95 1.70 -2.34
N LEU A 28 -2.83 0.80 -1.89
CA LEU A 28 -4.11 1.16 -1.31
C LEU A 28 -3.96 2.07 -0.08
N VAL A 29 -3.04 1.75 0.83
CA VAL A 29 -2.75 2.57 2.02
C VAL A 29 -2.26 3.95 1.59
N ALA A 30 -1.34 4.04 0.63
CA ALA A 30 -0.83 5.32 0.13
C ALA A 30 -1.93 6.19 -0.51
N THR A 31 -2.78 5.60 -1.36
CA THR A 31 -3.94 6.29 -1.95
C THR A 31 -4.88 6.81 -0.86
N ALA A 32 -5.21 5.96 0.11
CA ALA A 32 -6.12 6.31 1.18
C ALA A 32 -5.55 7.42 2.09
N GLU A 33 -4.24 7.43 2.35
CA GLU A 33 -3.58 8.50 3.10
C GLU A 33 -3.61 9.85 2.37
N LYS A 34 -3.44 9.86 1.04
CA LYS A 34 -3.59 11.08 0.25
C LYS A 34 -5.00 11.66 0.42
N LEU A 35 -6.01 10.81 0.32
CA LEU A 35 -7.41 11.21 0.47
C LEU A 35 -7.73 11.68 1.89
N GLU A 36 -7.24 11.00 2.94
CA GLU A 36 -7.43 11.43 4.34
C GLU A 36 -6.90 12.86 4.57
N LYS A 37 -5.77 13.20 3.94
CA LYS A 37 -5.13 14.51 4.05
C LYS A 37 -5.75 15.57 3.14
N CYS A 38 -6.63 15.19 2.21
CA CYS A 38 -7.25 16.14 1.29
C CYS A 38 -8.37 16.92 1.99
N ASP A 39 -8.17 18.23 2.13
CA ASP A 39 -9.11 19.18 2.72
C ASP A 39 -10.39 19.39 1.89
N LYS A 40 -10.39 19.00 0.61
CA LYS A 40 -11.56 19.03 -0.28
C LYS A 40 -12.56 17.90 -0.02
N LEU A 41 -12.15 16.84 0.67
CA LEU A 41 -13.06 15.79 1.09
C LEU A 41 -13.80 16.17 2.37
N ASP A 42 -15.09 15.88 2.39
CA ASP A 42 -15.90 16.06 3.58
C ASP A 42 -15.37 15.18 4.74
N ALA A 43 -15.68 15.59 5.97
CA ALA A 43 -15.17 14.93 7.16
C ALA A 43 -15.66 13.48 7.29
N ALA A 44 -16.85 13.15 6.79
CA ALA A 44 -17.38 11.79 6.85
C ALA A 44 -16.60 10.87 5.90
N SER A 45 -16.37 11.29 4.66
CA SER A 45 -15.54 10.56 3.69
C SER A 45 -14.13 10.33 4.22
N ARG A 46 -13.47 11.37 4.76
CA ARG A 46 -12.14 11.22 5.37
C ARG A 46 -12.12 10.24 6.55
N THR A 47 -13.16 10.27 7.40
CA THR A 47 -13.28 9.34 8.54
C THR A 47 -13.47 7.90 8.09
N GLN A 48 -14.28 7.67 7.06
CA GLN A 48 -14.48 6.34 6.47
C GLN A 48 -13.18 5.81 5.86
N ILE A 49 -12.48 6.64 5.08
CA ILE A 49 -11.19 6.28 4.48
C ILE A 49 -10.18 5.93 5.58
N LYS A 50 -10.02 6.80 6.60
CA LYS A 50 -9.12 6.55 7.74
C LYS A 50 -9.40 5.21 8.43
N SER A 51 -10.68 4.90 8.64
CA SER A 51 -11.12 3.64 9.26
C SER A 51 -10.78 2.43 8.38
N ALA A 52 -11.04 2.51 7.07
CA ALA A 52 -10.67 1.47 6.13
C ALA A 52 -9.14 1.28 6.04
N THR A 53 -8.36 2.37 5.96
CA THR A 53 -6.89 2.33 5.96
C THR A 53 -6.35 1.66 7.21
N LYS A 54 -6.96 1.94 8.38
CA LYS A 54 -6.58 1.29 9.63
C LYS A 54 -6.75 -0.23 9.55
N THR A 55 -7.89 -0.72 9.06
CA THR A 55 -8.12 -2.17 8.89
C THR A 55 -7.08 -2.82 7.97
N ILE A 56 -6.70 -2.16 6.87
CA ILE A 56 -5.69 -2.68 5.93
C ILE A 56 -4.30 -2.68 6.58
N ARG A 57 -3.94 -1.63 7.32
CA ARG A 57 -2.68 -1.59 8.08
C ARG A 57 -2.63 -2.70 9.13
N ASP A 58 -3.72 -2.89 9.87
CA ASP A 58 -3.83 -3.94 10.89
C ASP A 58 -3.70 -5.34 10.24
N ALA A 59 -4.28 -5.56 9.05
CA ALA A 59 -4.11 -6.80 8.29
C ALA A 59 -2.67 -7.01 7.78
N LEU A 60 -2.02 -5.96 7.28
CA LEU A 60 -0.61 -6.03 6.87
C LEU A 60 0.30 -6.28 8.06
N GLN A 61 0.01 -5.67 9.22
CA GLN A 61 0.75 -5.91 10.46
C GLN A 61 0.59 -7.37 10.93
N ALA A 62 -0.62 -7.93 10.85
CA ALA A 62 -0.85 -9.32 11.20
C ALA A 62 -0.10 -10.28 10.27
N LEU A 63 -0.09 -9.99 8.96
CA LEU A 63 0.71 -10.74 7.98
C LEU A 63 2.21 -10.64 8.31
N ASP A 64 2.63 -9.44 8.64
CA ASP A 64 3.97 -9.14 9.06
C ASP A 64 4.36 -9.99 10.30
N ASP A 65 3.49 -10.07 11.31
CA ASP A 65 3.75 -10.78 12.57
C ASP A 65 3.90 -12.30 12.41
N VAL A 66 3.27 -12.89 11.38
CA VAL A 66 3.46 -14.32 11.05
C VAL A 66 4.67 -14.59 10.14
N GLY A 67 5.50 -13.56 9.89
CA GLY A 67 6.74 -13.67 9.11
C GLY A 67 6.64 -13.14 7.67
N GLY A 68 5.58 -12.39 7.35
CA GLY A 68 5.38 -11.76 6.05
C GLY A 68 4.76 -12.69 5.01
N ALA A 69 4.62 -12.19 3.77
CA ALA A 69 3.96 -12.92 2.69
C ALA A 69 4.60 -14.28 2.35
N SER A 70 5.90 -14.46 2.63
CA SER A 70 6.61 -15.72 2.39
C SER A 70 6.30 -16.84 3.37
N LYS A 71 5.60 -16.55 4.48
CA LYS A 71 5.18 -17.53 5.49
C LYS A 71 3.69 -17.82 5.49
N ALA A 72 2.90 -17.01 4.78
CA ALA A 72 1.46 -17.22 4.62
C ALA A 72 1.16 -18.15 3.44
N GLU A 73 -0.04 -18.74 3.42
CA GLU A 73 -0.45 -19.57 2.30
C GLU A 73 -0.61 -18.74 1.02
N PRO A 74 -0.15 -19.22 -0.15
CA PRO A 74 -0.23 -18.48 -1.41
C PRO A 74 -1.64 -17.98 -1.74
N ALA A 75 -2.67 -18.80 -1.47
CA ALA A 75 -4.07 -18.42 -1.68
C ALA A 75 -4.53 -17.25 -0.79
N GLN A 76 -4.02 -17.16 0.44
CA GLN A 76 -4.30 -16.04 1.34
C GLN A 76 -3.63 -14.75 0.85
N ILE A 77 -2.39 -14.86 0.36
CA ILE A 77 -1.66 -13.73 -0.22
C ILE A 77 -2.31 -13.25 -1.51
N GLU A 78 -2.74 -14.15 -2.37
CA GLU A 78 -3.43 -13.81 -3.61
C GLU A 78 -4.81 -13.18 -3.34
N GLY A 79 -5.57 -13.72 -2.37
CA GLY A 79 -6.84 -13.14 -1.94
C GLY A 79 -6.68 -11.72 -1.37
N LEU A 80 -5.66 -11.51 -0.52
CA LEU A 80 -5.36 -10.20 0.06
C LEU A 80 -4.86 -9.22 -1.01
N ARG A 81 -3.98 -9.65 -1.92
CA ARG A 81 -3.54 -8.89 -3.09
C ARG A 81 -4.73 -8.40 -3.91
N THR A 82 -5.59 -9.34 -4.33
CA THR A 82 -6.76 -9.04 -5.17
C THR A 82 -7.69 -8.06 -4.47
N THR A 83 -7.97 -8.29 -3.19
CA THR A 83 -8.81 -7.40 -2.39
C THR A 83 -8.25 -5.99 -2.32
N CYS A 84 -6.95 -5.85 -2.04
CA CYS A 84 -6.30 -4.55 -1.96
C CYS A 84 -6.28 -3.84 -3.32
N GLN A 85 -6.01 -4.57 -4.40
CA GLN A 85 -6.03 -4.02 -5.75
C GLN A 85 -7.44 -3.51 -6.12
N THR A 86 -8.47 -4.34 -5.96
CA THR A 86 -9.86 -3.97 -6.32
C THR A 86 -10.35 -2.78 -5.50
N GLN A 87 -10.02 -2.72 -4.21
CA GLN A 87 -10.36 -1.55 -3.39
C GLN A 87 -9.62 -0.30 -3.82
N ASN A 88 -8.32 -0.41 -4.15
CA ASN A 88 -7.54 0.74 -4.61
C ASN A 88 -8.10 1.30 -5.92
N GLU A 89 -8.39 0.44 -6.89
CA GLU A 89 -9.01 0.83 -8.15
C GLU A 89 -10.39 1.47 -7.94
N SER A 90 -11.21 0.90 -7.05
CA SER A 90 -12.54 1.45 -6.74
C SER A 90 -12.45 2.85 -6.09
N ILE A 91 -11.52 3.04 -5.17
CA ILE A 91 -11.26 4.33 -4.52
C ILE A 91 -10.76 5.35 -5.55
N ILE A 92 -9.79 4.97 -6.39
CA ILE A 92 -9.28 5.85 -7.45
C ILE A 92 -10.42 6.25 -8.39
N GLN A 93 -11.19 5.30 -8.92
CA GLN A 93 -12.29 5.61 -9.85
C GLN A 93 -13.37 6.50 -9.24
N LEU A 94 -13.66 6.34 -7.95
CA LEU A 94 -14.61 7.20 -7.24
C LEU A 94 -14.08 8.63 -7.14
N TYR A 95 -12.86 8.77 -6.63
CA TYR A 95 -12.31 10.10 -6.33
C TYR A 95 -11.71 10.80 -7.55
N GLU A 96 -11.35 10.10 -8.62
CA GLU A 96 -11.02 10.73 -9.92
C GLU A 96 -12.22 11.48 -10.50
N LYS A 97 -13.45 11.03 -10.21
CA LYS A 97 -14.67 11.68 -10.68
C LYS A 97 -15.16 12.78 -9.74
N VAL A 98 -15.01 12.59 -8.43
CA VAL A 98 -15.61 13.46 -7.41
C VAL A 98 -14.64 14.52 -6.89
N ALA A 99 -13.36 14.18 -6.71
CA ALA A 99 -12.34 15.06 -6.15
C ALA A 99 -10.94 14.70 -6.70
N PRO A 100 -10.71 14.81 -8.02
CA PRO A 100 -9.46 14.37 -8.66
C PRO A 100 -8.21 15.08 -8.14
N GLU A 101 -8.36 16.30 -7.61
CA GLU A 101 -7.29 17.04 -6.96
C GLU A 101 -6.73 16.34 -5.71
N CYS A 102 -7.53 15.48 -5.06
CA CYS A 102 -7.11 14.72 -3.88
C CYS A 102 -6.25 13.48 -4.21
N LEU A 103 -6.20 13.07 -5.48
CA LEU A 103 -5.42 11.91 -5.94
C LEU A 103 -4.06 12.28 -6.55
N LYS A 104 -3.84 13.58 -6.82
CA LYS A 104 -2.62 14.10 -7.44
C LYS A 104 -1.39 13.99 -6.53
#